data_AF-A0A9W8C3K9-F1
#
_entry.id   AF-A0A9W8C3K9-F1
#
_cell.length_a   1.000
_cell.length_b   1.000
_cell.length_c   1.000
_cell.angle_alpha   90.00
_cell.angle_beta   90.00
_cell.angle_gamma   90.00
#
_symmetry.space_group_name_H-M   'P 1'
#
loop_
_entity.id
_entity.type
_entity.pdbx_description
1 polymer ?
#
loop_
_entity_poly.entity_id
_entity_poly.type
_entity_poly.pdbx_seq_one_letter_code
_entity_poly.pdbx_strand_id
1 'polypeptide(L)'
;MYHIKASNPGKDDTITIAVCSGLLGLTAMLLVYAWCNYNYRPIRAKNLTWTTLIYCATVLWFIGNLVTNNHVRIVGVWSNCKLWVLWLRVFFVYVFATMTIVRFYALDRVFNQKKPFTRRSSLISGAIILSFNVAYCLVNQLISSSLTLEYVPDLEACKITMAFRIAAVSVQWLLWGACGVLIFRLRNIQSSFNEFRESVAIFLVIIGLLTETSVTNLYYQYYIFEKKRRIQKTYVDVVASVLVIWLFIGYPVYKSIFDRRNYEQMWLERLAKDGPGNTYNINSNPQGTTAYAKMDENLDSGFNNSHLNYEGNGINSAYVNNHRPFGDPDPFNIESEMSAHVPFNDNLLPMALRNNMHNPLLNSPSLFAASYMDSSSDGRHVL
;
A
#
# COMPACT_ATOMS: atom_id res chain seq x y z
N MET A 1 -37.74 -9.43 30.60
CA MET A 1 -36.58 -10.35 30.57
C MET A 1 -36.65 -11.09 29.25
N TYR A 2 -35.79 -10.78 28.28
CA TYR A 2 -35.82 -11.47 26.99
C TYR A 2 -35.24 -12.88 27.18
N HIS A 3 -36.01 -13.93 26.84
CA HIS A 3 -35.50 -15.31 26.82
C HIS A 3 -34.53 -15.48 25.64
N ILE A 4 -33.29 -15.05 25.83
CA ILE A 4 -32.21 -15.25 24.85
C ILE A 4 -31.72 -16.68 25.01
N LYS A 5 -31.99 -17.53 24.02
CA LYS A 5 -31.41 -18.88 23.96
C LYS A 5 -29.94 -18.77 23.57
N ALA A 6 -29.04 -18.85 24.55
CA ALA A 6 -27.61 -18.91 24.29
C ALA A 6 -27.29 -20.17 23.46
N SER A 7 -26.83 -19.98 22.22
CA SER A 7 -26.39 -21.09 21.37
C SER A 7 -24.90 -21.31 21.56
N ASN A 8 -24.53 -22.50 22.03
CA ASN A 8 -23.15 -22.97 22.04
C ASN A 8 -22.54 -22.94 20.62
N PRO A 9 -21.19 -22.87 20.51
CA PRO A 9 -20.49 -23.08 19.25
C PRO A 9 -20.90 -24.41 18.61
N GLY A 10 -21.20 -24.39 17.31
CA GLY A 10 -21.66 -25.56 16.58
C GLY A 10 -20.97 -25.73 15.23
N LYS A 11 -21.50 -26.64 14.41
CA LYS A 11 -20.95 -26.98 13.08
C LYS A 11 -20.81 -25.75 12.17
N ASP A 12 -21.79 -24.85 12.16
CA ASP A 12 -21.76 -23.66 11.30
C ASP A 12 -20.64 -22.69 11.71
N ASP A 13 -20.30 -22.60 13.00
CA ASP A 13 -19.19 -21.78 13.47
C ASP A 13 -17.86 -22.37 12.96
N THR A 14 -17.70 -23.70 13.03
CA THR A 14 -16.55 -24.41 12.44
C THR A 14 -16.43 -24.19 10.92
N ILE A 15 -17.55 -24.27 10.19
CA ILE A 15 -17.59 -23.99 8.75
C ILE A 15 -17.17 -22.55 8.49
N THR A 16 -17.68 -21.60 9.28
CA THR A 16 -17.34 -20.17 9.15
C THR A 16 -15.85 -19.95 9.37
N ILE A 17 -15.26 -20.56 10.40
CA ILE A 17 -13.81 -20.50 10.68
C ILE A 17 -13.02 -21.06 9.49
N ALA A 18 -13.41 -22.22 8.96
CA ALA A 18 -12.71 -22.87 7.85
C ALA A 18 -12.75 -22.02 6.58
N VAL A 19 -13.91 -21.48 6.22
CA VAL A 19 -14.08 -20.61 5.04
C VAL A 19 -13.27 -19.32 5.19
N CYS A 20 -13.36 -18.65 6.34
CA CYS A 20 -12.59 -17.42 6.60
C CYS A 20 -11.08 -17.68 6.58
N SER A 21 -10.63 -18.78 7.17
CA SER A 21 -9.22 -19.19 7.16
C SER A 21 -8.75 -19.52 5.73
N GLY A 22 -9.59 -20.15 4.92
CA GLY A 22 -9.33 -20.40 3.49
C GLY A 22 -9.14 -19.10 2.70
N LEU A 23 -9.99 -18.09 2.92
CA LEU A 23 -9.84 -16.77 2.28
C LEU A 23 -8.55 -16.06 2.70
N LEU A 24 -8.19 -16.13 3.99
CA LEU A 24 -6.92 -15.59 4.49
C LEU A 24 -5.72 -16.36 3.94
N GLY A 25 -5.82 -17.68 3.79
CA GLY A 25 -4.79 -18.53 3.18
C GLY A 25 -4.57 -18.22 1.70
N LEU A 26 -5.64 -18.04 0.94
CA LEU A 26 -5.57 -17.62 -0.47
C LEU A 26 -4.90 -16.24 -0.60
N THR A 27 -5.22 -15.31 0.31
CA THR A 27 -4.59 -13.99 0.36
C THR A 27 -3.10 -14.09 0.72
N ALA A 28 -2.74 -15.02 1.61
CA ALA A 28 -1.34 -15.31 1.94
C ALA A 28 -0.57 -15.79 0.70
N MET A 29 -1.13 -16.73 -0.06
CA MET A 29 -0.52 -17.24 -1.30
C MET A 29 -0.28 -16.12 -2.31
N LEU A 30 -1.25 -15.22 -2.46
CA LEU A 30 -1.13 -14.04 -3.32
C LEU A 30 -0.02 -13.09 -2.85
N LEU A 31 0.15 -12.87 -1.54
CA LEU A 31 1.26 -12.07 -1.00
C LEU A 31 2.61 -12.77 -1.16
N VAL A 32 2.69 -14.08 -0.93
CA VAL A 32 3.91 -14.87 -1.18
C VAL A 32 4.32 -14.77 -2.65
N TYR A 33 3.38 -14.93 -3.57
CA TYR A 33 3.64 -14.75 -5.00
C TYR A 33 4.14 -13.34 -5.31
N ALA A 34 3.55 -12.31 -4.71
CA ALA A 34 4.00 -10.93 -4.86
C ALA A 34 5.43 -10.71 -4.32
N TRP A 35 5.80 -11.35 -3.20
CA TRP A 35 7.17 -11.33 -2.67
C TRP A 35 8.16 -12.07 -3.55
N CYS A 36 7.80 -13.24 -4.10
CA CYS A 36 8.63 -13.96 -5.06
C CYS A 36 8.85 -13.15 -6.34
N ASN A 37 7.89 -12.32 -6.73
CA ASN A 37 7.96 -11.43 -7.89
C ASN A 37 8.24 -9.96 -7.51
N TYR A 38 8.94 -9.72 -6.39
CA TYR A 38 9.20 -8.37 -5.88
C TYR A 38 9.99 -7.47 -6.86
N ASN A 39 10.77 -8.08 -7.76
CA ASN A 39 11.50 -7.36 -8.81
C ASN A 39 10.58 -6.72 -9.86
N TYR A 40 9.31 -7.10 -9.92
CA TYR A 40 8.34 -6.51 -10.84
C TYR A 40 7.95 -5.09 -10.40
N ARG A 41 8.28 -4.08 -11.21
CA ARG A 41 8.17 -2.64 -10.84
C ARG A 41 6.77 -2.25 -10.33
N PRO A 42 5.65 -2.68 -10.96
CA PRO A 42 4.31 -2.35 -10.46
C PRO A 42 3.99 -2.94 -9.08
N ILE A 43 4.45 -4.17 -8.77
CA ILE A 43 4.27 -4.78 -7.44
C ILE A 43 5.10 -4.01 -6.40
N ARG A 44 6.36 -3.69 -6.74
CA ARG A 44 7.26 -2.94 -5.87
C ARG A 44 6.71 -1.56 -5.50
N ALA A 45 6.10 -0.86 -6.46
CA ALA A 45 5.49 0.46 -6.25
C ALA A 45 4.33 0.45 -5.22
N LYS A 46 3.63 -0.68 -5.07
CA LYS A 46 2.52 -0.83 -4.10
C LYS A 46 3.00 -1.05 -2.66
N ASN A 47 4.28 -0.87 -2.34
CA ASN A 47 4.84 -0.94 -0.98
C ASN A 47 4.41 -2.20 -0.21
N LEU A 48 4.93 -3.34 -0.67
CA LEU A 48 4.53 -4.68 -0.22
C LEU A 48 4.70 -4.91 1.30
N THR A 49 5.66 -4.23 1.94
CA THR A 49 5.88 -4.31 3.39
C THR A 49 4.66 -3.84 4.17
N TRP A 50 4.10 -2.67 3.86
CA TRP A 50 2.90 -2.18 4.55
C TRP A 50 1.68 -3.07 4.27
N THR A 51 1.52 -3.55 3.04
CA THR A 51 0.42 -4.49 2.71
C THR A 51 0.54 -5.80 3.49
N THR A 52 1.77 -6.30 3.69
CA THR A 52 2.00 -7.52 4.49
C THR A 52 1.70 -7.28 5.96
N LEU A 53 2.06 -6.11 6.51
CA LEU A 53 1.70 -5.75 7.89
C LEU A 53 0.18 -5.60 8.08
N ILE A 54 -0.52 -5.05 7.08
CA ILE A 54 -2.00 -5.00 7.05
C ILE A 54 -2.56 -6.42 7.11
N TYR A 55 -2.04 -7.36 6.30
CA TYR A 55 -2.45 -8.77 6.34
C TYR A 55 -2.20 -9.43 7.69
N CYS A 56 -1.01 -9.25 8.29
CA CYS A 56 -0.72 -9.78 9.63
C CYS A 56 -1.69 -9.23 10.69
N ALA A 57 -2.01 -7.93 10.62
CA ALA A 57 -3.01 -7.32 11.49
C ALA A 57 -4.40 -7.92 11.25
N THR A 58 -4.80 -8.19 10.01
CA THR A 58 -6.07 -8.88 9.69
C THR A 58 -6.12 -10.28 10.28
N VAL A 59 -5.04 -11.08 10.21
CA VAL A 59 -5.00 -12.43 10.79
C VAL A 59 -5.16 -12.38 12.31
N LEU A 60 -4.43 -11.49 13.00
CA LEU A 60 -4.51 -11.35 14.46
C LEU A 60 -5.85 -10.78 14.91
N TRP A 61 -6.42 -9.84 14.14
CA TRP A 61 -7.76 -9.34 14.35
C TRP A 61 -8.81 -10.45 14.16
N PHE A 62 -8.68 -11.30 13.14
CA PHE A 62 -9.56 -12.46 12.93
C PHE A 62 -9.53 -13.42 14.13
N ILE A 63 -8.34 -13.74 14.66
CA ILE A 63 -8.21 -14.58 15.87
C ILE A 63 -8.95 -13.93 17.05
N GLY A 64 -8.77 -12.61 17.27
CA GLY A 64 -9.55 -11.88 18.28
C GLY A 64 -11.07 -11.96 18.03
N ASN A 65 -11.50 -11.85 16.78
CA ASN A 65 -12.90 -11.99 16.40
C ASN A 65 -13.48 -13.37 16.72
N LEU A 66 -12.70 -14.46 16.59
CA LEU A 66 -13.17 -15.81 16.95
C LEU A 66 -13.59 -15.90 18.41
N VAL A 67 -12.74 -15.40 19.31
CA VAL A 67 -12.99 -15.45 20.76
C VAL A 67 -14.15 -14.53 21.13
N THR A 68 -14.09 -13.28 20.67
CA THR A 68 -15.04 -12.25 21.08
C THR A 68 -16.44 -12.42 20.50
N ASN A 69 -16.58 -13.08 19.34
CA ASN A 69 -17.88 -13.41 18.76
C ASN A 69 -18.39 -14.78 19.21
N ASN A 70 -17.74 -15.43 20.19
CA ASN A 70 -18.11 -16.71 20.77
C ASN A 70 -18.17 -17.86 19.74
N HIS A 71 -17.21 -17.92 18.81
CA HIS A 71 -17.02 -19.06 17.90
C HIS A 71 -16.29 -20.23 18.56
N VAL A 72 -15.58 -19.96 19.66
CA VAL A 72 -14.84 -20.94 20.46
C VAL A 72 -15.29 -20.87 21.90
N ARG A 73 -15.29 -22.01 22.60
CA ARG A 73 -15.62 -22.05 24.03
C ARG A 73 -14.56 -21.30 24.84
N ILE A 74 -15.01 -20.37 25.67
CA ILE A 74 -14.14 -19.44 26.39
C ILE A 74 -13.74 -20.02 27.76
N VAL A 75 -12.95 -21.10 27.75
CA VAL A 75 -12.44 -21.77 28.96
C VAL A 75 -10.91 -21.67 29.06
N GLY A 76 -10.36 -21.67 30.28
CA GLY A 76 -8.92 -21.61 30.52
C GLY A 76 -8.28 -20.32 30.00
N VAL A 77 -7.26 -20.40 29.13
CA VAL A 77 -6.56 -19.22 28.57
C VAL A 77 -7.50 -18.31 27.76
N TRP A 78 -8.58 -18.87 27.22
CA TRP A 78 -9.58 -18.11 26.46
C TRP A 78 -10.41 -17.19 27.36
N SER A 79 -10.53 -17.46 28.67
CA SER A 79 -11.29 -16.61 29.61
C SER A 79 -10.62 -15.27 29.93
N ASN A 80 -9.39 -15.04 29.46
CA ASN A 80 -8.73 -13.74 29.56
C ASN A 80 -9.31 -12.73 28.55
N CYS A 81 -10.51 -12.22 28.86
CA CYS A 81 -11.26 -11.30 28.01
C CYS A 81 -10.48 -10.05 27.61
N LYS A 82 -9.68 -9.49 28.53
CA LYS A 82 -8.86 -8.31 28.24
C LYS A 82 -7.83 -8.62 27.15
N LEU A 83 -7.13 -9.75 27.22
CA LEU A 83 -6.18 -10.14 26.18
C LEU A 83 -6.86 -10.25 24.80
N TRP A 84 -7.93 -11.03 24.69
CA TRP A 84 -8.53 -11.33 23.39
C TRP A 84 -9.34 -10.16 22.80
N VAL A 85 -10.11 -9.45 23.63
CA VAL A 85 -10.92 -8.31 23.17
C VAL A 85 -10.05 -7.08 22.94
N LEU A 86 -9.20 -6.71 23.90
CA LEU A 86 -8.46 -5.46 23.84
C LEU A 86 -7.24 -5.58 22.91
N TRP A 87 -6.40 -6.59 23.13
CA TRP A 87 -5.12 -6.71 22.43
C TRP A 87 -5.22 -7.45 21.11
N LEU A 88 -6.06 -8.47 20.98
CA LEU A 88 -6.21 -9.14 19.68
C LEU A 88 -7.25 -8.50 18.79
N ARG A 89 -8.43 -8.16 19.32
CA ARG A 89 -9.49 -7.57 18.49
C ARG A 89 -9.29 -6.06 18.28
N VAL A 90 -9.33 -5.26 19.35
CA VAL A 90 -9.35 -3.79 19.25
C VAL A 90 -8.00 -3.23 18.77
N PHE A 91 -6.90 -3.68 19.35
CA PHE A 91 -5.59 -3.17 18.96
C PHE A 91 -5.25 -3.49 17.50
N PHE A 92 -5.42 -4.72 17.02
CA PHE A 92 -5.05 -5.05 15.63
C PHE A 92 -5.99 -4.45 14.58
N VAL A 93 -7.26 -4.18 14.90
CA VAL A 93 -8.10 -3.39 13.98
C VAL A 93 -7.61 -1.93 13.90
N TYR A 94 -7.05 -1.37 14.99
CA TYR A 94 -6.42 -0.05 14.98
C TYR A 94 -5.08 -0.06 14.24
N VAL A 95 -4.28 -1.12 14.40
CA VAL A 95 -3.05 -1.33 13.62
C VAL A 95 -3.38 -1.41 12.13
N PHE A 96 -4.41 -2.17 11.74
CA PHE A 96 -4.88 -2.26 10.37
C PHE A 96 -5.22 -0.87 9.78
N ALA A 97 -5.98 -0.06 10.53
CA ALA A 97 -6.30 1.31 10.14
C ALA A 97 -5.04 2.18 10.05
N THR A 98 -4.14 2.08 11.03
CA THR A 98 -2.88 2.84 11.09
C THR A 98 -1.98 2.57 9.90
N MET A 99 -1.78 1.30 9.54
CA MET A 99 -0.95 0.92 8.39
C MET A 99 -1.57 1.42 7.08
N THR A 100 -2.91 1.44 6.99
CA THR A 100 -3.64 2.01 5.86
C THR A 100 -3.43 3.54 5.78
N ILE A 101 -3.51 4.25 6.91
CA ILE A 101 -3.24 5.70 6.99
C ILE A 101 -1.79 6.01 6.57
N VAL A 102 -0.81 5.27 7.11
CA VAL A 102 0.61 5.47 6.76
C VAL A 102 0.83 5.27 5.27
N ARG A 103 0.18 4.28 4.66
CA ARG A 103 0.22 4.05 3.22
C ARG A 103 -0.34 5.24 2.43
N PHE A 104 -1.54 5.72 2.75
CA PHE A 104 -2.11 6.88 2.04
C PHE A 104 -1.34 8.17 2.29
N TYR A 105 -0.78 8.34 3.48
CA TYR A 105 0.12 9.45 3.79
C TYR A 105 1.39 9.39 2.93
N ALA A 106 1.92 8.19 2.66
CA ALA A 106 3.04 8.02 1.74
C ALA A 106 2.70 8.52 0.33
N LEU A 107 1.51 8.16 -0.18
CA LEU A 107 1.05 8.63 -1.48
C LEU A 107 0.85 10.15 -1.50
N ASP A 108 0.24 10.74 -0.46
CA ASP A 108 0.04 12.21 -0.39
C ASP A 108 1.39 12.94 -0.39
N ARG A 109 2.38 12.43 0.36
CA ARG A 109 3.69 13.05 0.42
C ARG A 109 4.42 13.02 -0.93
N VAL A 110 4.38 11.88 -1.63
CA VAL A 110 5.06 11.73 -2.92
C VAL A 110 4.37 12.57 -3.99
N PHE A 111 3.05 12.45 -4.13
CA PHE A 111 2.34 13.03 -5.27
C PHE A 111 1.89 14.48 -5.03
N ASN A 112 1.31 14.79 -3.87
CA ASN A 112 0.82 16.14 -3.61
C ASN A 112 1.93 17.07 -3.10
N GLN A 113 2.76 16.57 -2.18
CA GLN A 113 3.80 17.41 -1.57
C GLN A 113 5.09 17.43 -2.40
N LYS A 114 5.23 16.54 -3.39
CA LYS A 114 6.45 16.37 -4.21
C LYS A 114 7.71 16.17 -3.36
N LYS A 115 7.56 15.62 -2.15
CA LYS A 115 8.67 15.38 -1.22
C LYS A 115 9.04 13.90 -1.26
N PRO A 116 10.34 13.56 -1.22
CA PRO A 116 10.75 12.18 -1.14
C PRO A 116 10.17 11.54 0.13
N PHE A 117 9.61 10.34 -0.04
CA PHE A 117 9.13 9.54 1.07
C PHE A 117 10.30 8.78 1.69
N THR A 118 10.96 9.40 2.66
CA THR A 118 12.03 8.75 3.40
C THR A 118 11.46 7.71 4.36
N ARG A 119 12.14 6.56 4.47
CA ARG A 119 11.77 5.49 5.43
C ARG A 119 11.63 6.01 6.85
N ARG A 120 12.50 6.93 7.28
CA ARG A 120 12.43 7.56 8.60
C ARG A 120 11.11 8.30 8.80
N SER A 121 10.68 9.10 7.82
CA SER A 121 9.41 9.83 7.98
C SER A 121 8.20 8.92 8.02
N SER A 122 8.21 7.81 7.26
CA SER A 122 7.15 6.79 7.33
C SER A 122 7.08 6.11 8.68
N LEU A 123 8.24 5.78 9.25
CA LEU A 123 8.32 5.10 10.53
C LEU A 123 7.88 6.03 11.66
N ILE A 124 8.24 7.32 11.59
CA ILE A 124 7.81 8.31 12.58
C ILE A 124 6.30 8.49 12.54
N SER A 125 5.69 8.68 11.36
CA SER A 125 4.23 8.84 11.26
C SER A 125 3.48 7.59 11.74
N GLY A 126 3.97 6.41 11.37
CA GLY A 126 3.42 5.14 11.88
C GLY A 126 3.58 4.98 13.39
N ALA A 127 4.75 5.31 13.94
CA ALA A 127 5.03 5.21 15.37
C ALA A 127 4.15 6.14 16.20
N ILE A 128 3.88 7.37 15.74
CA ILE A 128 3.00 8.31 16.43
C ILE A 128 1.58 7.72 16.56
N ILE A 129 0.98 7.29 15.46
CA ILE A 129 -0.39 6.75 15.48
C ILE A 129 -0.44 5.41 16.22
N LEU A 130 0.57 4.56 16.06
CA LEU A 130 0.67 3.30 16.79
C LEU A 130 0.79 3.52 18.30
N SER A 131 1.58 4.50 18.72
CA SER A 131 1.74 4.84 20.14
C SER A 131 0.43 5.29 20.77
N PHE A 132 -0.40 6.04 20.02
CA PHE A 132 -1.76 6.40 20.44
C PHE A 132 -2.63 5.15 20.65
N ASN A 133 -2.59 4.17 19.73
CA ASN A 133 -3.36 2.93 19.87
C ASN A 133 -2.90 2.07 21.05
N VAL A 134 -1.58 2.00 21.27
CA VAL A 134 -0.99 1.31 22.43
C VAL A 134 -1.42 2.00 23.71
N ALA A 135 -1.34 3.33 23.79
CA ALA A 135 -1.79 4.10 24.94
C ALA A 135 -3.28 3.87 25.23
N TYR A 136 -4.13 3.86 24.20
CA TYR A 136 -5.55 3.54 24.35
C TYR A 136 -5.75 2.14 24.98
N CYS A 137 -5.04 1.12 24.49
CA CYS A 137 -5.14 -0.24 25.03
C CYS A 137 -4.58 -0.33 26.45
N LEU A 138 -3.47 0.34 26.76
CA LEU A 138 -2.89 0.37 28.10
C LEU A 138 -3.84 1.03 29.10
N VAL A 139 -4.43 2.17 28.76
CA VAL A 139 -5.41 2.85 29.63
C VAL A 139 -6.60 1.93 29.93
N ASN A 140 -7.18 1.29 28.90
CA ASN A 140 -8.30 0.36 29.08
C ASN A 140 -7.90 -0.94 29.83
N GLN A 141 -6.65 -1.37 29.73
CA GLN A 141 -6.12 -2.49 30.50
C GLN A 141 -6.09 -2.17 32.00
N LEU A 142 -5.70 -0.93 32.35
CA LEU A 142 -5.57 -0.45 33.73
C LEU A 142 -6.92 -0.11 34.38
N ILE A 143 -7.93 0.25 33.59
CA ILE A 143 -9.29 0.48 34.09
C ILE A 143 -9.87 -0.83 34.67
N SER A 144 -10.67 -0.71 35.72
CA SER A 144 -11.34 -1.84 36.37
C SER A 144 -12.19 -2.65 35.38
N SER A 145 -12.22 -3.97 35.59
CA SER A 145 -12.95 -4.90 34.71
C SER A 145 -14.46 -4.63 34.68
N SER A 146 -15.04 -4.12 35.76
CA SER A 146 -16.46 -3.77 35.85
C SER A 146 -16.87 -2.62 34.92
N LEU A 147 -15.93 -1.73 34.55
CA LEU A 147 -16.17 -0.61 33.65
C LEU A 147 -15.83 -0.93 32.19
N THR A 148 -15.06 -1.99 31.93
CA THR A 148 -14.52 -2.31 30.59
C THR A 148 -14.99 -3.67 30.09
N LEU A 149 -14.33 -4.72 30.56
CA LEU A 149 -14.47 -6.09 30.11
C LEU A 149 -14.48 -7.01 31.32
N GLU A 150 -15.57 -7.73 31.49
CA GLU A 150 -15.76 -8.68 32.58
C GLU A 150 -16.06 -10.06 32.00
N TYR A 151 -15.38 -11.08 32.49
CA TYR A 151 -15.71 -12.46 32.15
C TYR A 151 -16.90 -12.92 33.00
N VAL A 152 -17.97 -13.41 32.36
CA VAL A 152 -19.16 -13.91 33.05
C VAL A 152 -19.15 -15.44 32.96
N PRO A 153 -18.85 -16.15 34.07
CA PRO A 153 -18.68 -17.61 34.05
C PRO A 153 -19.95 -18.35 33.63
N ASP A 154 -21.13 -17.87 34.04
CA ASP A 154 -22.42 -18.51 33.74
C ASP A 154 -22.76 -18.53 32.24
N LEU A 155 -22.20 -17.58 31.49
CA LEU A 155 -22.43 -17.44 30.05
C LEU A 155 -21.25 -17.92 29.21
N GLU A 156 -20.14 -18.30 29.86
CA GLU A 156 -18.84 -18.53 29.22
C GLU A 156 -18.49 -17.43 28.19
N ALA A 157 -18.77 -16.16 28.54
CA ALA A 157 -18.72 -15.05 27.61
C ALA A 157 -18.09 -13.79 28.23
N CYS A 158 -17.45 -12.98 27.39
CA CYS A 158 -16.94 -11.68 27.77
C CYS A 158 -18.04 -10.61 27.69
N LYS A 159 -18.46 -10.09 28.84
CA LYS A 159 -19.37 -8.95 28.92
C LYS A 159 -18.60 -7.66 28.64
N ILE A 160 -18.96 -7.02 27.53
CA ILE A 160 -18.39 -5.75 27.08
C ILE A 160 -19.35 -4.63 27.46
N THR A 161 -18.90 -3.67 28.28
CA THR A 161 -19.72 -2.53 28.70
C THR A 161 -20.06 -1.61 27.52
N MET A 162 -21.23 -0.97 27.57
CA MET A 162 -21.68 -0.07 26.48
C MET A 162 -20.75 1.13 26.32
N ALA A 163 -20.24 1.69 27.42
CA ALA A 163 -19.29 2.81 27.40
C ALA A 163 -18.01 2.44 26.64
N PHE A 164 -17.44 1.25 26.91
CA PHE A 164 -16.27 0.77 26.20
C PHE A 164 -16.55 0.56 24.70
N ARG A 165 -17.71 -0.01 24.33
CA ARG A 165 -18.10 -0.17 22.92
C ARG A 165 -18.17 1.16 22.19
N ILE A 166 -18.84 2.17 22.79
CA ILE A 166 -18.96 3.50 22.20
C ILE A 166 -17.57 4.12 22.03
N ALA A 167 -16.73 4.10 23.08
CA ALA A 167 -15.38 4.65 23.01
C ALA A 167 -14.54 3.98 21.90
N ALA A 168 -14.57 2.64 21.82
CA ALA A 168 -13.80 1.89 20.83
C ALA A 168 -14.26 2.17 19.39
N VAL A 169 -15.58 2.26 19.17
CA VAL A 169 -16.17 2.61 17.87
C VAL A 169 -15.84 4.06 17.50
N SER A 170 -15.92 5.00 18.44
CA SER A 170 -15.57 6.40 18.20
C SER A 170 -14.11 6.60 17.80
N VAL A 171 -13.18 5.92 18.47
CA VAL A 171 -11.75 5.94 18.09
C VAL A 171 -11.56 5.34 16.70
N GLN A 172 -12.26 4.26 16.37
CA GLN A 172 -12.23 3.67 15.04
C GLN A 172 -12.71 4.66 13.97
N TRP A 173 -13.82 5.36 14.20
CA TRP A 173 -14.31 6.41 13.31
C TRP A 173 -13.32 7.55 13.13
N LEU A 174 -12.63 7.97 14.19
CA LEU A 174 -11.60 9.01 14.12
C LEU A 174 -10.41 8.60 13.25
N LEU A 175 -9.91 7.37 13.40
CA LEU A 175 -8.83 6.84 12.56
C LEU A 175 -9.23 6.83 11.08
N TRP A 176 -10.43 6.36 10.76
CA TRP A 176 -10.91 6.33 9.38
C TRP A 176 -11.34 7.69 8.84
N GLY A 177 -11.73 8.62 9.70
CA GLY A 177 -11.90 10.03 9.35
C GLY A 177 -10.59 10.64 8.86
N ALA A 178 -9.47 10.39 9.56
CA ALA A 178 -8.15 10.81 9.12
C ALA A 178 -7.75 10.19 7.76
N CYS A 179 -8.09 8.92 7.56
CA CYS A 179 -7.93 8.25 6.27
C CYS A 179 -8.75 8.93 5.15
N GLY A 180 -10.02 9.27 5.42
CA GLY A 180 -10.88 10.01 4.48
C GLY A 180 -10.33 11.39 4.11
N VAL A 181 -9.74 12.12 5.07
CA VAL A 181 -9.07 13.40 4.81
C VAL A 181 -7.88 13.22 3.86
N LEU A 182 -7.07 12.17 4.06
CA LEU A 182 -5.95 11.88 3.15
C LEU A 182 -6.45 11.54 1.75
N ILE A 183 -7.46 10.68 1.62
CA ILE A 183 -8.04 10.32 0.31
C ILE A 183 -8.63 11.55 -0.39
N PHE A 184 -9.29 12.43 0.35
CA PHE A 184 -9.79 13.69 -0.19
C PHE A 184 -8.65 14.58 -0.72
N ARG A 185 -7.50 14.62 -0.04
CA ARG A 185 -6.31 15.31 -0.55
C ARG A 185 -5.75 14.64 -1.81
N LEU A 186 -5.81 13.31 -1.91
CA LEU A 186 -5.37 12.57 -3.10
C LEU A 186 -6.25 12.78 -4.35
N ARG A 187 -7.41 13.46 -4.24
CA ARG A 187 -8.34 13.66 -5.36
C ARG A 187 -7.76 14.41 -6.56
N ASN A 188 -6.72 15.22 -6.34
CA ASN A 188 -6.14 16.06 -7.39
C ASN A 188 -4.99 15.39 -8.14
N ILE A 189 -4.64 14.15 -7.79
CA ILE A 189 -3.57 13.42 -8.46
C ILE A 189 -4.15 12.87 -9.77
N GLN A 190 -3.60 13.33 -10.90
CA GLN A 190 -4.02 12.89 -12.22
C GLN A 190 -3.73 11.39 -12.42
N SER A 191 -4.78 10.60 -12.25
CA SER A 191 -5.21 9.30 -12.80
C SER A 191 -4.23 8.22 -13.31
N SER A 192 -2.94 8.41 -13.55
CA SER A 192 -2.19 7.45 -14.36
C SER A 192 -1.94 6.11 -13.68
N PHE A 193 -2.04 6.05 -12.35
CA PHE A 193 -1.90 4.80 -11.58
C PHE A 193 -3.21 4.14 -11.16
N ASN A 194 -4.37 4.69 -11.53
CA ASN A 194 -5.69 4.24 -11.01
C ASN A 194 -5.77 4.23 -9.46
N GLU A 195 -4.75 4.76 -8.77
CA GLU A 195 -4.58 4.66 -7.32
C GLU A 195 -5.64 5.42 -6.54
N PHE A 196 -6.11 6.55 -7.09
CA PHE A 196 -7.21 7.27 -6.49
C PHE A 196 -8.50 6.44 -6.48
N ARG A 197 -8.85 5.80 -7.60
CA ARG A 197 -10.05 4.96 -7.70
C ARG A 197 -9.95 3.74 -6.79
N GLU A 198 -8.77 3.10 -6.72
CA GLU A 198 -8.49 2.01 -5.77
C GLU A 198 -8.65 2.49 -4.32
N SER A 199 -8.11 3.66 -3.98
CA SER A 199 -8.21 4.24 -2.63
C SER A 199 -9.65 4.56 -2.25
N VAL A 200 -10.44 5.11 -3.17
CA VAL A 200 -11.88 5.36 -2.97
C VAL A 200 -12.64 4.05 -2.78
N ALA A 201 -12.38 3.03 -3.60
CA ALA A 201 -13.02 1.72 -3.44
C ALA A 201 -12.71 1.11 -2.07
N ILE A 202 -11.46 1.18 -1.62
CA ILE A 202 -11.04 0.74 -0.28
C ILE A 202 -11.79 1.52 0.80
N PHE A 203 -11.89 2.84 0.66
CA PHE A 203 -12.62 3.67 1.62
C PHE A 203 -14.10 3.31 1.72
N LEU A 204 -14.76 3.05 0.59
CA LEU A 204 -16.17 2.64 0.57
C LEU A 204 -16.39 1.29 1.26
N VAL A 205 -15.51 0.31 1.00
CA VAL A 205 -15.55 -1.00 1.70
C VAL A 205 -15.44 -0.80 3.21
N ILE A 206 -14.53 0.08 3.65
CA ILE A 206 -14.30 0.35 5.05
C ILE A 206 -15.44 1.13 5.71
N ILE A 207 -16.04 2.12 5.04
CA ILE A 207 -17.21 2.83 5.55
C ILE A 207 -18.40 1.86 5.72
N GLY A 208 -18.58 0.93 4.79
CA GLY A 208 -19.56 -0.14 4.94
C GLY A 208 -19.30 -1.01 6.18
N LEU A 209 -18.05 -1.43 6.37
CA LEU A 209 -17.60 -2.23 7.51
C LEU A 209 -17.76 -1.50 8.86
N LEU A 210 -17.42 -0.21 8.91
CA LEU A 210 -17.59 0.67 10.05
C LEU A 210 -19.06 0.83 10.44
N THR A 211 -19.92 1.04 9.43
CA THR A 211 -21.35 1.18 9.63
C THR A 211 -21.95 -0.10 10.17
N GLU A 212 -21.62 -1.25 9.55
CA GLU A 212 -22.02 -2.57 10.05
C GLU A 212 -21.54 -2.77 11.50
N THR A 213 -20.27 -2.48 11.79
CA THR A 213 -19.70 -2.66 13.13
C THR A 213 -20.39 -1.76 14.15
N SER A 214 -20.72 -0.52 13.79
CA SER A 214 -21.42 0.43 14.64
C SER A 214 -22.83 -0.04 14.94
N VAL A 215 -23.60 -0.44 13.92
CA VAL A 215 -24.96 -0.96 14.08
C VAL A 215 -24.96 -2.23 14.93
N THR A 216 -24.09 -3.20 14.62
CA THR A 216 -24.01 -4.48 15.35
C THR A 216 -23.64 -4.28 16.82
N ASN A 217 -22.66 -3.42 17.13
CA ASN A 217 -22.23 -3.24 18.53
C ASN A 217 -23.15 -2.34 19.36
N LEU A 218 -23.77 -1.33 18.76
CA LEU A 218 -24.59 -0.35 19.48
C LEU A 218 -26.06 -0.78 19.59
N TYR A 219 -26.63 -1.33 18.52
CA TYR A 219 -28.05 -1.70 18.50
C TYR A 219 -28.28 -3.13 19.02
N TYR A 220 -27.45 -4.08 18.60
CA TYR A 220 -27.63 -5.49 18.95
C TYR A 220 -26.74 -5.90 20.12
N GLN A 221 -27.09 -5.46 21.34
CA GLN A 221 -26.24 -5.69 22.53
C GLN A 221 -25.82 -7.15 22.75
N TYR A 222 -26.68 -8.10 22.36
CA TYR A 222 -26.56 -9.54 22.55
C TYR A 222 -26.23 -10.33 21.27
N TYR A 223 -25.70 -9.67 20.23
CA TYR A 223 -25.44 -10.32 18.93
C TYR A 223 -24.54 -11.56 19.01
N ILE A 224 -23.67 -11.65 20.03
CA ILE A 224 -22.76 -12.78 20.26
C ILE A 224 -23.51 -14.10 20.55
N PHE A 225 -24.73 -14.01 21.10
CA PHE A 225 -25.56 -15.19 21.39
C PHE A 225 -26.44 -15.58 20.21
N GLU A 226 -26.66 -14.66 19.27
CA GLU A 226 -27.39 -14.90 18.03
C GLU A 226 -26.47 -15.49 16.96
N LYS A 227 -26.51 -16.81 16.79
CA LYS A 227 -25.69 -17.58 15.83
C LYS A 227 -25.57 -16.91 14.45
N LYS A 228 -26.70 -16.49 13.86
CA LYS A 228 -26.72 -15.84 12.54
C LYS A 228 -25.91 -14.54 12.51
N ARG A 229 -26.04 -13.69 13.54
CA ARG A 229 -25.37 -12.39 13.58
C ARG A 229 -23.88 -12.52 13.86
N ARG A 230 -23.45 -13.41 14.77
CA ARG A 230 -22.01 -13.63 15.02
C ARG A 230 -21.28 -14.18 13.80
N ILE A 231 -21.91 -15.08 13.04
CA ILE A 231 -21.38 -15.62 11.78
C ILE A 231 -21.29 -14.51 10.74
N GLN A 232 -22.39 -13.77 10.52
CA GLN A 232 -22.42 -12.64 9.59
C GLN A 232 -21.33 -11.62 9.91
N LYS A 233 -21.22 -11.21 11.18
CA LYS A 233 -20.21 -10.22 11.62
C LYS A 233 -18.80 -10.66 11.27
N THR A 234 -18.47 -11.91 11.57
CA THR A 234 -17.13 -12.47 11.35
C THR A 234 -16.82 -12.61 9.86
N TYR A 235 -17.80 -13.06 9.08
CA TYR A 235 -17.67 -13.18 7.64
C TYR A 235 -17.46 -11.82 6.97
N VAL A 236 -18.28 -10.81 7.33
CA VAL A 236 -18.16 -9.45 6.79
C VAL A 236 -16.80 -8.84 7.14
N ASP A 237 -16.32 -9.00 8.38
CA ASP A 237 -15.01 -8.50 8.80
C ASP A 237 -13.87 -9.09 7.97
N VAL A 238 -13.87 -10.40 7.76
CA VAL A 238 -12.83 -11.11 7.01
C VAL A 238 -12.89 -10.76 5.52
N VAL A 239 -14.08 -10.81 4.92
CA VAL A 239 -14.25 -10.51 3.48
C VAL A 239 -13.85 -9.08 3.18
N ALA A 240 -14.29 -8.10 3.99
CA ALA A 240 -13.92 -6.71 3.79
C ALA A 240 -12.40 -6.50 3.91
N SER A 241 -11.76 -7.10 4.93
CA SER A 241 -10.32 -6.97 5.14
C SER A 241 -9.50 -7.62 4.03
N VAL A 242 -9.91 -8.81 3.59
CA VAL A 242 -9.30 -9.50 2.44
C VAL A 242 -9.48 -8.66 1.17
N LEU A 243 -10.68 -8.15 0.92
CA LEU A 243 -10.97 -7.33 -0.25
C LEU A 243 -10.09 -6.09 -0.30
N VAL A 244 -9.83 -5.42 0.83
CA VAL A 244 -8.89 -4.28 0.90
C VAL A 244 -7.48 -4.67 0.46
N ILE A 245 -6.96 -5.82 0.91
CA ILE A 245 -5.63 -6.31 0.53
C ILE A 245 -5.59 -6.63 -0.98
N TRP A 246 -6.65 -7.27 -1.50
CA TRP A 246 -6.79 -7.57 -2.92
C TRP A 246 -6.90 -6.29 -3.77
N LEU A 247 -7.57 -5.25 -3.29
CA LEU A 247 -7.62 -3.95 -3.98
C LEU A 247 -6.23 -3.29 -4.02
N PHE A 248 -5.37 -3.50 -3.02
CA PHE A 248 -4.01 -2.95 -3.04
C PHE A 248 -3.06 -3.64 -4.03
N ILE A 249 -3.13 -4.98 -4.15
CA ILE A 249 -2.08 -5.75 -4.85
C ILE A 249 -2.61 -6.76 -5.88
N GLY A 250 -3.90 -7.07 -5.87
CA GLY A 250 -4.49 -8.09 -6.73
C GLY A 250 -4.35 -7.79 -8.21
N TYR A 251 -4.58 -6.53 -8.61
CA TYR A 251 -4.45 -6.11 -10.01
C TYR A 251 -3.01 -6.25 -10.57
N PRO A 252 -1.96 -5.69 -9.94
CA PRO A 252 -0.59 -5.87 -10.45
C PRO A 252 -0.10 -7.32 -10.37
N VAL A 253 -0.56 -8.12 -9.39
CA VAL A 253 -0.27 -9.56 -9.34
C VAL A 253 -0.90 -10.29 -10.54
N TYR A 254 -2.19 -10.05 -10.80
CA TYR A 254 -2.88 -10.60 -11.96
C TYR A 254 -2.14 -10.26 -13.27
N LYS A 255 -1.81 -8.98 -13.47
CA LYS A 255 -1.07 -8.54 -14.65
C LYS A 255 0.33 -9.12 -14.75
N SER A 256 1.02 -9.35 -13.62
CA SER A 256 2.32 -10.01 -13.64
C SER A 256 2.26 -11.48 -14.06
N ILE A 257 1.14 -12.17 -13.84
CA ILE A 257 0.94 -13.57 -14.22
C ILE A 257 0.62 -13.68 -15.72
N PHE A 258 -0.35 -12.89 -16.19
CA PHE A 258 -0.93 -13.08 -17.52
C PHE A 258 -0.37 -12.16 -18.61
N ASP A 259 0.18 -11.00 -18.26
CA ASP A 259 0.49 -9.94 -19.23
C ASP A 259 1.68 -9.07 -18.77
N ARG A 260 2.74 -9.76 -18.30
CA ARG A 260 3.83 -9.15 -17.55
C ARG A 260 4.53 -8.01 -18.30
N ARG A 261 4.94 -8.27 -19.55
CA ARG A 261 5.76 -7.34 -20.34
C ARG A 261 4.96 -6.12 -20.83
N ASN A 262 3.79 -6.36 -21.43
CA ASN A 262 2.98 -5.26 -21.96
C ASN A 262 2.44 -4.37 -20.84
N TYR A 263 2.04 -4.94 -19.69
CA TYR A 263 1.62 -4.14 -18.55
C TYR A 263 2.75 -3.30 -17.98
N GLU A 264 3.98 -3.82 -17.92
CA GLU A 264 5.15 -3.08 -17.44
C GLU A 264 5.50 -1.93 -18.39
N GLN A 265 5.51 -2.16 -19.70
CA GLN A 265 5.73 -1.11 -20.70
C GLN A 265 4.66 -0.01 -20.61
N MET A 266 3.38 -0.39 -20.62
CA MET A 266 2.27 0.56 -20.46
C MET A 266 2.37 1.35 -19.14
N TRP A 267 2.79 0.69 -18.06
CA TRP A 267 2.99 1.34 -16.76
C TRP A 267 4.14 2.37 -16.81
N LEU A 268 5.25 2.04 -17.47
CA LEU A 268 6.38 2.96 -17.67
C LEU A 268 6.02 4.14 -18.57
N GLU A 269 5.27 3.92 -19.65
CA GLU A 269 4.79 4.99 -20.52
C GLU A 269 3.88 5.97 -19.78
N ARG A 270 2.97 5.45 -18.96
CA ARG A 270 2.08 6.28 -18.12
C ARG A 270 2.87 7.10 -17.11
N LEU A 271 3.86 6.48 -16.46
CA LEU A 271 4.75 7.17 -15.55
C LEU A 271 5.58 8.26 -16.26
N ALA A 272 6.05 8.01 -17.48
CA ALA A 272 6.80 8.99 -18.26
C ALA A 272 5.92 10.19 -18.65
N LYS A 273 4.64 9.95 -18.99
CA LYS A 273 3.66 11.01 -19.30
C LYS A 273 3.31 11.88 -18.09
N ASP A 274 3.32 11.30 -16.88
CA ASP A 274 3.09 12.02 -15.62
C ASP A 274 4.31 12.76 -15.09
N GLY A 275 5.50 12.43 -15.59
CA GLY A 275 6.74 13.09 -15.22
C GLY A 275 6.65 14.60 -15.50
N PRO A 276 7.36 15.44 -14.73
CA PRO A 276 7.41 16.89 -14.92
C PRO A 276 8.10 17.33 -16.24
N GLY A 277 8.15 16.47 -17.28
CA GLY A 277 8.68 16.81 -18.60
C GLY A 277 8.00 18.02 -19.24
N ASN A 278 6.73 18.30 -18.90
CA ASN A 278 6.06 19.54 -19.30
C ASN A 278 6.52 20.79 -18.55
N THR A 279 7.22 20.66 -17.42
CA THR A 279 7.81 21.78 -16.69
C THR A 279 9.27 22.06 -17.10
N TYR A 280 9.91 21.16 -17.86
CA TYR A 280 11.25 21.35 -18.41
C TYR A 280 11.28 21.71 -19.89
N ASN A 281 10.12 21.79 -20.56
CA ASN A 281 9.95 22.67 -21.73
C ASN A 281 9.90 24.15 -21.31
N ILE A 282 10.73 24.54 -20.33
CA ILE A 282 11.19 25.93 -20.20
C ILE A 282 11.99 26.15 -21.47
N ASN A 283 11.38 26.87 -22.40
CA ASN A 283 12.00 27.49 -23.57
C ASN A 283 13.52 27.42 -23.46
N SER A 284 14.12 26.46 -24.16
CA SER A 284 15.44 26.63 -24.73
C SER A 284 15.32 27.84 -25.65
N ASN A 285 15.29 29.04 -25.07
CA ASN A 285 15.53 30.27 -25.78
C ASN A 285 16.97 30.10 -26.27
N PRO A 286 17.21 29.88 -27.57
CA PRO A 286 18.53 29.52 -28.08
C PRO A 286 19.57 30.66 -27.92
N GLN A 287 19.20 31.76 -27.27
CA GLN A 287 20.03 32.93 -27.01
C GLN A 287 20.23 33.23 -25.50
N GLY A 288 19.63 32.45 -24.60
CA GLY A 288 19.83 32.63 -23.16
C GLY A 288 21.01 31.81 -22.66
N THR A 289 22.16 32.45 -22.48
CA THR A 289 23.36 31.91 -21.81
C THR A 289 23.06 31.56 -20.34
N THR A 290 22.39 30.44 -20.09
CA THR A 290 22.19 29.93 -18.72
C THR A 290 23.50 29.32 -18.21
N ALA A 291 24.24 30.14 -17.47
CA ALA A 291 25.53 29.87 -16.83
C ALA A 291 25.49 28.80 -15.71
N TYR A 292 24.49 27.92 -15.66
CA TYR A 292 24.33 26.91 -14.59
C TYR A 292 24.69 25.47 -15.01
N ALA A 293 25.11 25.26 -16.26
CA ALA A 293 25.59 23.95 -16.74
C ALA A 293 27.05 23.98 -17.21
N LYS A 294 27.84 24.98 -16.82
CA LYS A 294 29.29 24.90 -16.91
C LYS A 294 29.80 24.32 -15.59
N MET A 295 29.84 22.99 -15.50
CA MET A 295 30.77 22.38 -14.55
C MET A 295 32.15 22.91 -14.89
N ASP A 296 32.80 23.45 -13.88
CA ASP A 296 34.12 24.04 -13.93
C ASP A 296 35.12 22.94 -14.32
N GLU A 297 35.45 22.84 -15.60
CA GLU A 297 36.58 22.04 -16.13
C GLU A 297 37.94 22.72 -15.86
N ASN A 298 37.98 23.74 -15.02
CA ASN A 298 39.21 24.41 -14.62
C ASN A 298 39.54 24.07 -13.17
N LEU A 299 40.15 22.90 -12.95
CA LEU A 299 41.19 22.64 -11.94
C LEU A 299 41.52 21.12 -11.94
N ASP A 300 42.32 20.65 -12.89
CA ASP A 300 43.69 20.27 -12.55
C ASP A 300 44.53 19.88 -13.78
N SER A 301 45.46 20.78 -14.07
CA SER A 301 46.87 20.53 -14.34
C SER A 301 47.32 19.12 -14.80
N GLY A 302 47.66 19.03 -16.09
CA GLY A 302 48.92 18.41 -16.50
C GLY A 302 48.85 17.02 -17.09
N PHE A 303 48.41 16.88 -18.35
CA PHE A 303 48.98 15.87 -19.24
C PHE A 303 49.15 16.38 -20.66
N ASN A 304 50.33 16.07 -21.20
CA ASN A 304 50.96 16.64 -22.37
C ASN A 304 50.16 16.55 -23.68
N ASN A 305 50.27 17.65 -24.42
CA ASN A 305 50.22 17.76 -25.87
C ASN A 305 50.71 16.49 -26.61
N SER A 306 49.82 15.91 -27.41
CA SER A 306 50.22 15.35 -28.71
C SER A 306 49.16 15.71 -29.75
N HIS A 307 49.56 16.61 -30.63
CA HIS A 307 48.88 17.01 -31.86
C HIS A 307 48.57 15.79 -32.72
N LEU A 308 47.31 15.63 -33.12
CA LEU A 308 46.95 14.94 -34.35
C LEU A 308 45.96 15.82 -35.12
N ASN A 309 46.52 16.58 -36.06
CA ASN A 309 45.78 17.21 -37.15
C ASN A 309 45.13 16.10 -37.99
N TYR A 310 43.81 16.15 -38.14
CA TYR A 310 43.12 15.50 -39.24
C TYR A 310 42.31 16.56 -39.99
N GLU A 311 43.00 17.26 -40.90
CA GLU A 311 42.37 17.89 -42.05
C GLU A 311 41.94 16.79 -43.01
N GLY A 312 40.70 16.83 -43.50
CA GLY A 312 40.31 15.87 -44.53
C GLY A 312 38.85 15.86 -44.91
N ASN A 313 38.49 16.85 -45.72
CA ASN A 313 37.51 16.78 -46.82
C ASN A 313 36.03 16.51 -46.52
N GLY A 314 35.22 17.42 -47.06
CA GLY A 314 33.78 17.31 -47.08
C GLY A 314 33.27 16.24 -48.05
N ILE A 315 32.05 15.79 -47.77
CA ILE A 315 31.22 15.05 -48.70
C ILE A 315 29.80 15.60 -48.58
N ASN A 316 29.35 16.17 -49.70
CA ASN A 316 27.96 16.51 -49.98
C ASN A 316 27.07 15.28 -49.81
N SER A 317 26.04 15.36 -48.97
CA SER A 317 24.93 14.41 -49.02
C SER A 317 23.70 15.11 -49.59
N ALA A 318 23.46 14.83 -50.87
CA ALA A 318 22.30 15.26 -51.62
C ALA A 318 21.01 14.72 -50.99
N TYR A 319 20.02 15.61 -50.91
CA TYR A 319 18.62 15.28 -50.74
C TYR A 319 18.15 14.37 -51.89
N VAL A 320 17.79 13.12 -51.58
CA VAL A 320 17.03 12.26 -52.49
C VAL A 320 15.62 12.12 -51.92
N ASN A 321 14.71 12.91 -52.49
CA ASN A 321 13.27 12.74 -52.35
C ASN A 321 12.85 11.49 -53.14
N ASN A 322 12.51 10.41 -52.44
CA ASN A 322 11.77 9.30 -53.02
C ASN A 322 10.35 9.29 -52.48
N HIS A 323 9.44 9.86 -53.27
CA HIS A 323 8.00 9.53 -53.20
C HIS A 323 7.82 8.06 -53.61
N ARG A 324 7.26 7.25 -52.70
CA ARG A 324 6.61 5.98 -53.06
C ARG A 324 5.10 6.16 -52.92
N PRO A 325 4.29 5.75 -53.92
CA PRO A 325 2.84 5.73 -53.79
C PRO A 325 2.41 4.52 -52.94
N PHE A 326 1.25 4.68 -52.33
CA PHE A 326 0.51 3.70 -51.53
C PHE A 326 0.57 2.29 -52.13
N GLY A 327 1.22 1.38 -51.40
CA GLY A 327 1.06 -0.07 -51.56
C GLY A 327 0.28 -0.61 -50.38
N ASP A 328 -0.74 -1.40 -50.67
CA ASP A 328 -1.63 -2.06 -49.70
C ASP A 328 -0.84 -2.78 -48.60
N PRO A 329 -1.17 -2.58 -47.31
CA PRO A 329 -0.54 -3.32 -46.23
C PRO A 329 -1.07 -4.74 -46.17
N ASP A 330 -0.18 -5.68 -46.45
CA ASP A 330 -0.34 -7.11 -46.22
C ASP A 330 -0.60 -7.38 -44.71
N PRO A 331 -1.73 -8.02 -44.31
CA PRO A 331 -2.10 -8.17 -42.91
C PRO A 331 -1.28 -9.20 -42.11
N PHE A 332 -0.21 -9.76 -42.68
CA PHE A 332 0.56 -10.86 -42.07
C PHE A 332 2.00 -10.52 -41.65
N ASN A 333 2.42 -9.25 -41.70
CA ASN A 333 3.80 -8.86 -41.36
C ASN A 333 3.93 -8.03 -40.06
N ILE A 334 3.14 -8.34 -39.03
CA ILE A 334 3.15 -7.63 -37.74
C ILE A 334 4.32 -8.08 -36.83
N GLU A 335 4.92 -9.26 -37.06
CA GLU A 335 5.99 -9.76 -36.20
C GLU A 335 7.38 -9.16 -36.48
N SER A 336 7.63 -8.58 -37.66
CA SER A 336 8.97 -8.02 -37.98
C SER A 336 9.17 -6.55 -37.55
N GLU A 337 8.11 -5.79 -37.29
CA GLU A 337 8.22 -4.42 -36.77
C GLU A 337 8.38 -4.36 -35.23
N MET A 338 8.07 -5.44 -34.49
CA MET A 338 8.31 -5.50 -33.04
C MET A 338 9.78 -5.66 -32.65
N SER A 339 10.68 -5.98 -33.60
CA SER A 339 12.13 -6.10 -33.35
C SER A 339 12.89 -4.77 -33.34
N ALA A 340 12.26 -3.65 -33.74
CA ALA A 340 12.87 -2.32 -33.67
C ALA A 340 12.57 -1.64 -32.31
N HIS A 341 12.83 -2.32 -31.20
CA HIS A 341 12.79 -1.68 -29.89
C HIS A 341 13.99 -0.74 -29.74
N VAL A 342 13.75 0.55 -29.98
CA VAL A 342 14.63 1.63 -29.57
C VAL A 342 14.94 1.42 -28.07
N PRO A 343 16.22 1.32 -27.66
CA PRO A 343 16.56 1.11 -26.27
C PRO A 343 15.95 2.24 -25.43
N PHE A 344 15.09 1.86 -24.49
CA PHE A 344 14.40 2.81 -23.61
C PHE A 344 15.45 3.60 -22.83
N ASN A 345 15.46 4.93 -23.01
CA ASN A 345 16.43 5.80 -22.34
C ASN A 345 16.01 5.96 -20.87
N ASP A 346 16.60 5.15 -20.00
CA ASP A 346 16.40 5.20 -18.54
C ASP A 346 16.66 6.58 -17.92
N ASN A 347 17.30 7.48 -18.66
CA ASN A 347 17.56 8.84 -18.23
C ASN A 347 16.32 9.72 -18.08
N LEU A 348 15.19 9.31 -18.66
CA LEU A 348 13.92 10.05 -18.62
C LEU A 348 13.03 9.69 -17.42
N LEU A 349 13.41 8.67 -16.62
CA LEU A 349 12.62 8.28 -15.46
C LEU A 349 12.84 9.25 -14.28
N PRO A 350 11.79 9.50 -13.45
CA PRO A 350 11.92 10.30 -12.23
C PRO A 350 13.10 9.82 -11.37
N MET A 351 13.80 10.74 -10.73
CA MET A 351 15.03 10.46 -9.96
C MET A 351 14.84 9.34 -8.91
N ALA A 352 13.63 9.22 -8.34
CA ALA A 352 13.26 8.15 -7.41
C ALA A 352 13.31 6.71 -8.00
N LEU A 353 13.25 6.57 -9.32
CA LEU A 353 13.29 5.27 -10.01
C LEU A 353 14.66 4.95 -10.62
N ARG A 354 15.48 5.96 -10.90
CA ARG A 354 16.77 5.83 -11.58
C ARG A 354 17.86 5.23 -10.68
N ASN A 355 17.93 5.68 -9.42
CA ASN A 355 18.94 5.20 -8.46
C ASN A 355 18.83 3.71 -8.09
N ASN A 356 17.71 3.05 -8.44
CA ASN A 356 17.48 1.64 -8.14
C ASN A 356 17.78 0.70 -9.33
N MET A 357 18.23 1.20 -10.49
CA MET A 357 18.46 0.37 -11.68
C MET A 357 19.92 -0.06 -11.88
N HIS A 358 20.91 0.68 -11.39
CA HIS A 358 22.32 0.37 -11.66
C HIS A 358 23.04 -0.49 -10.61
N ASN A 359 22.42 -0.79 -9.46
CA ASN A 359 23.02 -1.67 -8.45
C ASN A 359 21.99 -2.66 -7.88
N PRO A 360 21.78 -3.84 -8.50
CA PRO A 360 20.99 -4.91 -7.92
C PRO A 360 21.85 -5.65 -6.88
N LEU A 361 22.15 -5.00 -5.76
CA LEU A 361 22.70 -5.70 -4.60
C LEU A 361 21.59 -6.56 -3.99
N LEU A 362 21.56 -7.83 -4.40
CA LEU A 362 20.82 -8.89 -3.74
C LEU A 362 21.16 -8.90 -2.23
N ASN A 363 20.13 -9.06 -1.40
CA ASN A 363 20.18 -9.35 0.05
C ASN A 363 19.95 -8.20 1.06
N SER A 364 19.07 -7.23 0.78
CA SER A 364 18.33 -6.60 1.90
C SER A 364 16.96 -6.07 1.47
N PRO A 365 15.85 -6.61 2.01
CA PRO A 365 14.50 -6.08 1.80
C PRO A 365 14.28 -4.66 2.37
N SER A 366 15.32 -4.05 2.95
CA SER A 366 15.23 -2.78 3.69
C SER A 366 16.00 -1.61 3.06
N LEU A 367 16.63 -1.83 1.89
CA LEU A 367 17.56 -0.88 1.26
C LEU A 367 16.91 0.26 0.44
N PHE A 368 15.58 0.31 0.31
CA PHE A 368 14.89 1.45 -0.30
C PHE A 368 15.18 2.79 0.41
N ALA A 369 15.83 2.77 1.57
CA ALA A 369 16.19 3.95 2.35
C ALA A 369 17.68 4.31 2.35
N ALA A 370 18.59 3.37 2.12
CA ALA A 370 20.02 3.64 2.27
C ALA A 370 20.64 4.19 0.98
N SER A 371 20.12 3.85 -0.20
CA SER A 371 20.56 4.44 -1.48
C SER A 371 20.09 5.89 -1.69
N TYR A 372 19.44 6.49 -0.68
CA TYR A 372 19.17 7.93 -0.59
C TYR A 372 20.12 8.65 0.40
N MET A 373 21.11 7.94 0.95
CA MET A 373 22.07 8.47 1.92
C MET A 373 23.52 8.48 1.42
N ASP A 374 23.77 8.27 0.12
CA ASP A 374 25.04 8.71 -0.44
C ASP A 374 25.06 10.24 -0.39
N SER A 375 25.82 10.76 0.58
CA SER A 375 26.29 12.13 0.58
C SER A 375 26.96 12.38 -0.76
N SER A 376 26.54 13.41 -1.49
CA SER A 376 27.41 13.96 -2.52
C SER A 376 28.75 14.30 -1.87
N SER A 377 29.85 14.06 -2.59
CA SER A 377 31.21 14.39 -2.16
C SER A 377 31.38 15.85 -1.72
N ASP A 378 30.42 16.71 -2.07
CA ASP A 378 30.51 18.16 -1.94
C ASP A 378 29.76 18.71 -0.72
N GLY A 379 29.22 17.84 0.16
CA GLY A 379 28.73 18.25 1.49
C GLY A 379 27.53 19.20 1.50
N ARG A 380 26.84 19.41 0.37
CA ARG A 380 25.64 20.26 0.30
C ARG A 380 24.37 19.43 0.18
N HIS A 381 23.51 19.56 1.17
CA HIS A 381 22.14 19.07 1.13
C HIS A 381 21.31 19.98 0.21
N VAL A 382 20.96 19.49 -0.98
CA VAL A 382 19.96 20.13 -1.84
C VAL A 382 18.60 19.51 -1.53
N LEU A 383 17.63 20.37 -1.21
CA LEU A 383 16.27 20.04 -0.75
C LEU A 383 15.37 19.50 -1.87
#